data_AF-A0A4R9H5J7-F1
#
_entry.id   AF-A0A4R9H5J7-F1
#
_cell.length_a   1.000
_cell.length_b   1.000
_cell.length_c   1.000
_cell.angle_alpha   90.00
_cell.angle_beta   90.00
_cell.angle_gamma   90.00
#
_symmetry.space_group_name_H-M   'P 1'
#
loop_
_entity.id
_entity.type
_entity.pdbx_description
1 polymer ?
#
loop_
_entity_poly.entity_id
_entity_poly.type
_entity_poly.pdbx_seq_one_letter_code
_entity_poly.pdbx_strand_id
1 'polypeptide(L)'
;MKVLAVSGSLRKGSSNTALLLAAKRIAKDSLQITLADPLDRIPHFNPDLDTDSPPKEVTTWRRELKEADAILFSSPEYAFAIPGVLKNALDWIVSSAELYGKPVGLINASPGYGGASKAQEAFLHLLNVLTVKINDGCVLSIPSVNKKVDPEGNIMDEQTEKELKSCLESLERLIQDSKLS
;
A
#
# COMPACT_ATOMS: atom_id res chain seq x y z
N MET A 1 -2.24 8.33 -14.45
CA MET A 1 -2.94 7.19 -13.81
C MET A 1 -3.12 7.49 -12.34
N LYS A 2 -4.30 7.27 -11.76
CA LYS A 2 -4.61 7.55 -10.35
C LYS A 2 -4.13 6.39 -9.47
N VAL A 3 -3.28 6.67 -8.49
CA VAL A 3 -2.80 5.66 -7.55
C VAL A 3 -3.16 6.10 -6.14
N LEU A 4 -3.85 5.23 -5.40
CA LEU A 4 -4.09 5.44 -3.97
C LEU A 4 -2.92 4.84 -3.19
N ALA A 5 -2.21 5.68 -2.45
CA ALA A 5 -1.11 5.28 -1.58
C ALA A 5 -1.64 5.04 -0.16
N VAL A 6 -1.39 3.85 0.40
CA VAL A 6 -1.98 3.42 1.67
C VAL A 6 -0.86 3.06 2.64
N SER A 7 -0.76 3.81 3.74
CA SER A 7 0.21 3.50 4.79
C SER A 7 -0.37 2.49 5.79
N GLY A 8 0.36 1.42 6.07
CA GLY A 8 0.04 0.49 7.14
C GLY A 8 0.36 1.02 8.55
N SER A 9 0.91 2.23 8.68
CA SER A 9 1.32 2.80 9.96
C SER A 9 0.62 4.12 10.26
N LEU A 10 0.13 4.26 11.50
CA LEU A 10 -0.55 5.46 11.99
C LEU A 10 0.39 6.48 12.67
N ARG A 11 1.65 6.11 12.91
CA ARG A 11 2.57 6.98 13.65
C ARG A 11 2.93 8.21 12.81
N LYS A 12 2.91 9.41 13.42
CA LYS A 12 3.21 10.69 12.75
C LYS A 12 4.55 10.68 11.99
N GLY A 13 5.59 10.08 12.54
CA GLY A 13 6.92 9.98 11.92
C GLY A 13 7.17 8.69 11.12
N SER A 14 6.13 8.11 10.54
CA SER A 14 6.20 6.81 9.84
C SER A 14 7.09 6.86 8.62
N SER A 15 8.15 6.03 8.60
CA SER A 15 9.00 5.83 7.42
C SER A 15 8.23 5.20 6.25
N ASN A 16 7.14 4.46 6.53
CA ASN A 16 6.27 3.93 5.49
C ASN A 16 5.43 5.05 4.84
N THR A 17 4.95 6.01 5.62
CA THR A 17 4.28 7.20 5.07
C THR A 17 5.28 8.08 4.32
N ALA A 18 6.49 8.26 4.86
CA ALA A 18 7.57 9.00 4.23
C ALA A 18 7.96 8.42 2.86
N LEU A 19 8.02 7.08 2.74
CA LEU A 19 8.24 6.38 1.47
C LEU A 19 7.13 6.62 0.45
N LEU A 20 5.86 6.67 0.87
CA LEU A 20 4.75 7.01 -0.02
C LEU A 20 4.82 8.47 -0.50
N LEU A 21 5.28 9.38 0.35
CA LEU A 21 5.54 10.77 -0.04
C LEU A 21 6.71 10.89 -1.02
N ALA A 22 7.77 10.10 -0.83
CA ALA A 22 8.87 9.98 -1.78
C ALA A 22 8.37 9.46 -3.13
N ALA A 23 7.60 8.37 -3.12
CA ALA A 23 7.02 7.77 -4.32
C ALA A 23 6.19 8.78 -5.11
N LYS A 24 5.35 9.58 -4.40
CA LYS A 24 4.58 10.67 -5.00
C LYS A 24 5.45 11.72 -5.69
N ARG A 25 6.61 12.07 -5.13
CA ARG A 25 7.54 13.03 -5.75
C ARG A 25 8.26 12.44 -6.96
N ILE A 26 8.73 11.20 -6.84
CA ILE A 26 9.50 10.50 -7.89
C ILE A 26 8.65 10.25 -9.13
N ALA A 27 7.40 9.80 -8.96
CA ALA A 27 6.53 9.46 -10.07
C ALA A 27 5.57 10.60 -10.50
N LYS A 28 5.81 11.84 -10.07
CA LYS A 28 4.89 12.98 -10.30
C LYS A 28 4.50 13.19 -11.78
N ASP A 29 5.38 12.81 -12.70
CA ASP A 29 5.20 13.02 -14.14
C ASP A 29 4.46 11.85 -14.81
N SER A 30 4.31 10.69 -14.15
CA SER A 30 3.63 9.51 -14.71
C SER A 30 2.44 9.00 -13.88
N LEU A 31 2.53 9.07 -12.55
CA LEU A 31 1.50 8.62 -11.60
C LEU A 31 0.97 9.78 -10.75
N GLN A 32 -0.35 9.93 -10.72
CA GLN A 32 -1.03 10.81 -9.79
C GLN A 32 -1.26 10.06 -8.47
N ILE A 33 -0.26 10.10 -7.59
CA ILE A 33 -0.31 9.41 -6.29
C ILE A 33 -0.99 10.32 -5.24
N THR A 34 -2.07 9.82 -4.64
CA THR A 34 -2.78 10.45 -3.52
C THR A 34 -2.67 9.57 -2.29
N LEU A 35 -2.28 10.15 -1.15
CA LEU A 35 -2.22 9.43 0.12
C LEU A 35 -3.64 9.27 0.67
N ALA A 36 -4.03 8.05 1.01
CA ALA A 36 -5.29 7.75 1.69
C ALA A 36 -5.32 8.37 3.09
N ASP A 37 -6.52 8.62 3.60
CA ASP A 37 -6.71 9.00 5.00
C ASP A 37 -6.16 7.90 5.93
N PRO A 38 -5.71 8.25 7.15
CA PRO A 38 -5.32 7.26 8.14
C PRO A 38 -6.43 6.23 8.40
N LEU A 39 -6.05 4.96 8.49
CA LEU A 39 -6.98 3.84 8.59
C LEU A 39 -7.64 3.70 9.98
N ASP A 40 -7.28 4.54 10.95
CA ASP A 40 -7.76 4.49 12.34
C ASP A 40 -9.22 4.92 12.50
N ARG A 41 -9.79 5.58 11.49
CA ARG A 41 -11.22 5.93 11.45
C ARG A 41 -12.11 4.79 11.00
N ILE A 42 -11.56 3.78 10.34
CA ILE A 42 -12.32 2.61 9.91
C ILE A 42 -12.65 1.77 11.16
N PRO A 43 -13.94 1.51 11.47
CA PRO A 43 -14.31 0.74 12.64
C PRO A 43 -13.76 -0.69 12.57
N HIS A 44 -13.74 -1.40 13.71
CA HIS A 44 -13.41 -2.82 13.69
C HIS A 44 -14.38 -3.59 12.77
N PHE A 45 -13.83 -4.48 11.96
CA PHE A 45 -14.62 -5.28 11.04
C PHE A 45 -15.70 -6.04 11.80
N ASN A 46 -16.94 -5.84 11.37
CA ASN A 46 -18.10 -6.56 11.85
C ASN A 46 -18.98 -6.91 10.65
N PRO A 47 -19.14 -8.20 10.31
CA PRO A 47 -19.94 -8.61 9.15
C PRO A 47 -21.42 -8.20 9.25
N ASP A 48 -21.97 -8.00 10.46
CA ASP A 48 -23.35 -7.53 10.63
C ASP A 48 -23.56 -6.09 10.15
N LEU A 49 -22.46 -5.30 10.10
CA LEU A 49 -22.44 -3.92 9.63
C LEU A 49 -22.05 -3.82 8.15
N ASP A 50 -21.59 -4.93 7.55
CA ASP A 50 -21.24 -4.99 6.13
C ASP A 50 -22.48 -5.25 5.27
N THR A 51 -23.24 -4.18 5.07
CA THR A 51 -24.50 -4.18 4.32
C THR A 51 -24.42 -3.21 3.13
N ASP A 52 -25.53 -3.01 2.42
CA ASP A 52 -25.64 -1.97 1.37
C ASP A 52 -25.45 -0.53 1.91
N SER A 53 -25.47 -0.34 3.23
CA SER A 53 -25.25 0.95 3.90
C SER A 53 -24.29 0.80 5.08
N PRO A 54 -22.98 0.54 4.82
CA PRO A 54 -21.99 0.36 5.86
C PRO A 54 -21.63 1.72 6.52
N PRO A 55 -20.81 1.72 7.59
CA PRO A 55 -20.30 2.95 8.18
C PRO A 55 -19.65 3.88 7.15
N LYS A 56 -19.79 5.20 7.34
CA LYS A 56 -19.36 6.23 6.36
C LYS A 56 -17.88 6.09 5.98
N GLU A 57 -17.05 5.76 6.94
CA GLU A 57 -15.60 5.57 6.78
C GLU A 57 -15.31 4.37 5.88
N VAL A 58 -16.09 3.29 5.99
CA VAL A 58 -16.02 2.11 5.11
C VAL A 58 -16.50 2.48 3.70
N THR A 59 -17.61 3.21 3.56
CA THR A 59 -18.07 3.70 2.25
C THR A 59 -17.02 4.56 1.55
N THR A 60 -16.37 5.44 2.31
CA THR A 60 -15.31 6.33 1.80
C THR A 60 -14.10 5.51 1.33
N TRP A 61 -13.67 4.56 2.16
CA TRP A 61 -12.57 3.64 1.84
C TRP A 61 -12.82 2.85 0.56
N ARG A 62 -14.00 2.22 0.44
CA ARG A 62 -14.42 1.49 -0.77
C ARG A 62 -14.41 2.38 -2.01
N ARG A 63 -14.94 3.60 -1.90
CA ARG A 63 -14.95 4.57 -3.02
C ARG A 63 -13.53 4.92 -3.48
N GLU A 64 -12.64 5.26 -2.55
CA GLU A 64 -11.26 5.64 -2.89
C GLU A 64 -10.51 4.51 -3.60
N LEU A 65 -10.67 3.27 -3.13
CA LEU A 65 -10.12 2.08 -3.78
C LEU A 65 -10.68 1.87 -5.19
N LYS A 66 -11.99 2.03 -5.35
CA LYS A 66 -12.68 1.83 -6.63
C LYS A 66 -12.25 2.87 -7.67
N GLU A 67 -12.10 4.13 -7.27
CA GLU A 67 -11.73 5.25 -8.14
C GLU A 67 -10.26 5.23 -8.57
N ALA A 68 -9.38 4.52 -7.85
CA ALA A 68 -7.97 4.40 -8.20
C ALA A 68 -7.74 3.42 -9.36
N ASP A 69 -6.80 3.73 -10.25
CA ASP A 69 -6.30 2.77 -11.25
C ASP A 69 -5.45 1.67 -10.60
N ALA A 70 -4.76 1.99 -9.49
CA ALA A 70 -3.92 1.06 -8.72
C ALA A 70 -3.79 1.47 -7.25
N ILE A 71 -3.33 0.53 -6.42
CA ILE A 71 -3.00 0.78 -5.01
C ILE A 71 -1.51 0.62 -4.78
N LEU A 72 -0.90 1.54 -4.03
CA LEU A 72 0.48 1.41 -3.54
C LEU A 72 0.46 1.29 -2.02
N PHE A 73 0.68 0.09 -1.51
CA PHE A 73 0.80 -0.13 -0.07
C PHE A 73 2.22 0.13 0.40
N SER A 74 2.36 0.76 1.57
CA SER A 74 3.61 0.74 2.32
C SER A 74 3.36 0.31 3.77
N SER A 75 3.88 -0.85 4.15
CA SER A 75 3.56 -1.49 5.44
C SER A 75 4.81 -1.85 6.26
N PRO A 76 4.81 -1.55 7.57
CA PRO A 76 5.76 -2.15 8.50
C PRO A 76 5.39 -3.62 8.81
N GLU A 77 6.19 -4.25 9.66
CA GLU A 77 5.92 -5.56 10.25
C GLU A 77 5.66 -5.42 11.75
N TYR A 78 4.57 -6.04 12.22
CA TYR A 78 4.28 -6.22 13.64
C TYR A 78 3.98 -7.69 13.90
N ALA A 79 4.72 -8.30 14.84
CA ALA A 79 4.60 -9.71 15.20
C ALA A 79 4.58 -10.66 13.97
N PHE A 80 5.50 -10.44 13.03
CA PHE A 80 5.63 -11.21 11.77
C PHE A 80 4.41 -11.15 10.83
N ALA A 81 3.55 -10.17 10.99
CA ALA A 81 2.38 -9.95 10.13
C ALA A 81 2.21 -8.46 9.76
N ILE A 82 1.22 -8.20 8.92
CA ILE A 82 0.79 -6.82 8.63
C ILE A 82 0.14 -6.18 9.87
N PRO A 83 0.17 -4.84 9.99
CA PRO A 83 -0.47 -4.15 11.09
C PRO A 83 -1.97 -4.45 11.18
N GLY A 84 -2.48 -4.61 12.41
CA GLY A 84 -3.90 -4.92 12.65
C GLY A 84 -4.87 -3.91 12.04
N VAL A 85 -4.52 -2.61 12.05
CA VAL A 85 -5.34 -1.57 11.41
C VAL A 85 -5.43 -1.76 9.88
N LEU A 86 -4.34 -2.18 9.24
CA LEU A 86 -4.32 -2.45 7.80
C LEU A 86 -5.11 -3.72 7.48
N LYS A 87 -4.91 -4.79 8.26
CA LYS A 87 -5.69 -6.02 8.13
C LYS A 87 -7.19 -5.75 8.29
N ASN A 88 -7.57 -4.97 9.30
CA ASN A 88 -8.95 -4.58 9.55
C ASN A 88 -9.56 -3.82 8.36
N ALA A 89 -8.84 -2.85 7.79
CA ALA A 89 -9.30 -2.12 6.61
C ALA A 89 -9.47 -3.03 5.38
N LEU A 90 -8.62 -4.07 5.24
CA LEU A 90 -8.72 -5.06 4.17
C LEU A 90 -9.88 -6.04 4.39
N ASP A 91 -10.21 -6.39 5.62
CA ASP A 91 -11.34 -7.28 5.93
C ASP A 91 -12.68 -6.67 5.49
N TRP A 92 -12.83 -5.35 5.63
CA TRP A 92 -13.99 -4.61 5.15
C TRP A 92 -14.22 -4.64 3.64
N ILE A 93 -13.26 -5.10 2.83
CA ILE A 93 -13.38 -5.04 1.36
C ILE A 93 -13.33 -6.43 0.71
N VAL A 94 -13.28 -7.49 1.52
CA VAL A 94 -13.26 -8.87 1.01
C VAL A 94 -14.53 -9.21 0.23
N SER A 95 -15.70 -8.84 0.78
CA SER A 95 -17.02 -9.12 0.21
C SER A 95 -17.36 -8.22 -1.00
N SER A 96 -16.85 -6.98 -1.00
CA SER A 96 -17.18 -5.93 -1.98
C SER A 96 -16.20 -5.83 -3.15
N ALA A 97 -15.09 -6.59 -3.09
CA ALA A 97 -14.21 -6.88 -4.22
C ALA A 97 -13.52 -5.68 -4.89
N GLU A 98 -13.31 -4.56 -4.17
CA GLU A 98 -12.67 -3.36 -4.74
C GLU A 98 -11.24 -3.60 -5.27
N LEU A 99 -10.55 -4.60 -4.73
CA LEU A 99 -9.20 -4.97 -5.18
C LEU A 99 -9.16 -6.05 -6.26
N TYR A 100 -10.31 -6.60 -6.67
CA TYR A 100 -10.31 -7.70 -7.64
C TYR A 100 -9.74 -7.23 -8.98
N GLY A 101 -8.69 -7.91 -9.45
CA GLY A 101 -7.96 -7.56 -10.66
C GLY A 101 -7.24 -6.20 -10.60
N LYS A 102 -7.20 -5.54 -9.44
CA LYS A 102 -6.59 -4.22 -9.27
C LYS A 102 -5.07 -4.34 -9.28
N PRO A 103 -4.33 -3.54 -10.08
CA PRO A 103 -2.89 -3.44 -9.97
C PRO A 103 -2.45 -2.96 -8.59
N VAL A 104 -1.48 -3.65 -7.99
CA VAL A 104 -0.96 -3.34 -6.66
C VAL A 104 0.57 -3.28 -6.65
N GLY A 105 1.10 -2.22 -6.05
CA GLY A 105 2.49 -2.13 -5.60
C GLY A 105 2.59 -2.32 -4.08
N LEU A 106 3.64 -2.97 -3.62
CA LEU A 106 3.87 -3.28 -2.22
C LEU A 106 5.28 -2.89 -1.78
N ILE A 107 5.37 -1.95 -0.84
CA ILE A 107 6.61 -1.55 -0.18
C ILE A 107 6.58 -2.06 1.27
N ASN A 108 7.48 -2.96 1.63
CA ASN A 108 7.68 -3.41 3.00
C ASN A 108 8.91 -2.72 3.58
N ALA A 109 8.71 -1.83 4.55
CA ALA A 109 9.81 -1.08 5.14
C ALA A 109 9.83 -1.20 6.67
N SER A 110 10.99 -1.61 7.20
CA SER A 110 11.17 -1.79 8.64
C SER A 110 12.51 -1.27 9.14
N PRO A 111 12.60 -0.88 10.43
CA PRO A 111 13.88 -0.50 11.05
C PRO A 111 14.84 -1.69 11.20
N GLY A 112 14.33 -2.92 11.21
CA GLY A 112 15.13 -4.13 11.38
C GLY A 112 15.88 -4.53 10.10
N TYR A 113 16.91 -5.35 10.27
CA TYR A 113 17.70 -5.88 9.14
C TYR A 113 16.89 -6.80 8.22
N GLY A 114 15.82 -7.43 8.73
CA GLY A 114 14.98 -8.36 7.96
C GLY A 114 13.98 -7.70 6.99
N GLY A 115 13.92 -6.35 6.92
CA GLY A 115 13.11 -5.66 5.90
C GLY A 115 11.61 -5.96 5.91
N ALA A 116 11.07 -6.44 7.05
CA ALA A 116 9.68 -6.89 7.17
C ALA A 116 9.33 -8.09 6.26
N SER A 117 10.28 -9.01 6.03
CA SER A 117 10.09 -10.15 5.13
C SER A 117 8.93 -11.07 5.52
N LYS A 118 8.65 -11.25 6.82
CA LYS A 118 7.52 -12.10 7.27
C LYS A 118 6.18 -11.42 7.06
N ALA A 119 6.09 -10.13 7.35
CA ALA A 119 4.91 -9.36 6.97
C ALA A 119 4.71 -9.32 5.45
N GLN A 120 5.79 -9.26 4.65
CA GLN A 120 5.69 -9.29 3.19
C GLN A 120 5.12 -10.62 2.70
N GLU A 121 5.66 -11.76 3.14
CA GLU A 121 5.15 -13.10 2.82
C GLU A 121 3.65 -13.21 3.15
N ALA A 122 3.25 -12.79 4.36
CA ALA A 122 1.86 -12.80 4.79
C ALA A 122 0.96 -11.85 3.97
N PHE A 123 1.47 -10.67 3.61
CA PHE A 123 0.70 -9.70 2.83
C PHE A 123 0.52 -10.16 1.39
N LEU A 124 1.55 -10.71 0.75
CA LEU A 124 1.44 -11.27 -0.61
C LEU A 124 0.42 -12.41 -0.65
N HIS A 125 0.39 -13.27 0.38
CA HIS A 125 -0.64 -14.30 0.49
C HIS A 125 -2.06 -13.70 0.57
N LEU A 126 -2.27 -12.69 1.41
CA LEU A 126 -3.55 -11.99 1.51
C LEU A 126 -3.95 -11.29 0.20
N LEU A 127 -3.01 -10.61 -0.47
CA LEU A 127 -3.25 -9.95 -1.74
C LEU A 127 -3.64 -10.94 -2.84
N ASN A 128 -3.05 -12.14 -2.84
CA ASN A 128 -3.46 -13.22 -3.75
C ASN A 128 -4.90 -13.67 -3.48
N VAL A 129 -5.32 -13.79 -2.22
CA VAL A 129 -6.72 -14.09 -1.85
C VAL A 129 -7.67 -12.99 -2.33
N LEU A 130 -7.24 -11.73 -2.28
CA LEU A 130 -8.00 -10.58 -2.79
C LEU A 130 -7.94 -10.43 -4.32
N THR A 131 -7.30 -11.38 -5.03
CA THR A 131 -7.25 -11.48 -6.50
C THR A 131 -6.62 -10.28 -7.19
N VAL A 132 -5.69 -9.60 -6.51
CA VAL A 132 -5.01 -8.42 -7.08
C VAL A 132 -4.09 -8.82 -8.23
N LYS A 133 -3.80 -7.88 -9.13
CA LYS A 133 -2.71 -8.01 -10.10
C LYS A 133 -1.43 -7.46 -9.46
N ILE A 134 -0.42 -8.30 -9.30
CA ILE A 134 0.90 -7.91 -8.78
C ILE A 134 1.98 -8.77 -9.44
N ASN A 135 3.16 -8.21 -9.66
CA ASN A 135 4.34 -8.93 -10.15
C ASN A 135 5.57 -8.60 -9.28
N ASP A 136 6.65 -9.37 -9.44
CA ASP A 136 7.86 -9.23 -8.61
C ASP A 136 8.46 -7.83 -8.67
N GLY A 137 8.36 -7.16 -9.82
CA GLY A 137 8.83 -5.78 -9.99
C GLY A 137 8.05 -4.76 -9.17
N CYS A 138 6.83 -5.09 -8.73
CA CYS A 138 5.98 -4.23 -7.89
C CYS A 138 6.18 -4.48 -6.39
N VAL A 139 7.10 -5.37 -5.99
CA VAL A 139 7.35 -5.73 -4.60
C VAL A 139 8.73 -5.23 -4.19
N LEU A 140 8.78 -4.38 -3.16
CA LEU A 140 10.02 -3.76 -2.69
C LEU A 140 10.17 -3.95 -1.17
N SER A 141 11.31 -4.50 -0.75
CA SER A 141 11.69 -4.59 0.67
C SER A 141 12.80 -3.60 1.00
N ILE A 142 12.61 -2.80 2.05
CA ILE A 142 13.56 -1.78 2.51
C ILE A 142 13.93 -2.05 3.98
N PRO A 143 15.02 -2.80 4.22
CA PRO A 143 15.56 -2.99 5.56
C PRO A 143 16.26 -1.72 6.07
N SER A 144 16.36 -1.59 7.39
CA SER A 144 17.01 -0.44 8.03
C SER A 144 16.50 0.93 7.55
N VAL A 145 15.19 1.04 7.27
CA VAL A 145 14.60 2.21 6.58
C VAL A 145 14.93 3.55 7.25
N ASN A 146 15.07 3.59 8.57
CA ASN A 146 15.38 4.81 9.32
C ASN A 146 16.78 5.38 9.03
N LYS A 147 17.67 4.63 8.39
CA LYS A 147 18.98 5.09 7.93
C LYS A 147 18.96 5.59 6.48
N LYS A 148 17.85 5.37 5.77
CA LYS A 148 17.72 5.53 4.31
C LYS A 148 16.73 6.62 3.93
N VAL A 149 15.74 6.88 4.76
CA VAL A 149 14.67 7.85 4.49
C VAL A 149 14.39 8.65 5.75
N ASP A 150 14.32 9.97 5.62
CA ASP A 150 13.96 10.87 6.71
C ASP A 150 12.42 10.99 6.87
N PRO A 151 11.91 11.58 7.96
CA PRO A 151 10.47 11.73 8.19
C PRO A 151 9.71 12.53 7.12
N GLU A 152 10.41 13.42 6.39
CA GLU A 152 9.88 14.23 5.28
C GLU A 152 9.84 13.46 3.94
N GLY A 153 10.41 12.25 3.93
CA GLY A 153 10.51 11.34 2.79
C GLY A 153 11.68 11.63 1.86
N ASN A 154 12.67 12.41 2.28
CA ASN A 154 13.89 12.55 1.51
C ASN A 154 14.67 11.23 1.62
N ILE A 155 14.93 10.62 0.48
CA ILE A 155 15.70 9.38 0.40
C ILE A 155 17.18 9.77 0.38
N MET A 156 17.92 9.32 1.39
CA MET A 156 19.35 9.56 1.56
C MET A 156 20.20 8.44 0.94
N ASP A 157 19.59 7.30 0.61
CA ASP A 157 20.23 6.13 0.04
C ASP A 157 19.89 5.99 -1.45
N GLU A 158 20.86 6.26 -2.34
CA GLU A 158 20.66 6.26 -3.79
C GLU A 158 20.12 4.92 -4.32
N GLN A 159 20.52 3.80 -3.70
CA GLN A 159 20.04 2.48 -4.11
C GLN A 159 18.54 2.32 -3.82
N THR A 160 18.09 2.74 -2.64
CA THR A 160 16.66 2.75 -2.27
C THR A 160 15.85 3.64 -3.20
N GLU A 161 16.38 4.78 -3.64
CA GLU A 161 15.70 5.65 -4.59
C GLU A 161 15.54 4.97 -5.96
N LYS A 162 16.61 4.32 -6.47
CA LYS A 162 16.57 3.57 -7.74
C LYS A 162 15.59 2.40 -7.68
N GLU A 163 15.58 1.65 -6.59
CA GLU A 163 14.66 0.52 -6.39
C GLU A 163 13.20 0.97 -6.28
N LEU A 164 12.95 2.07 -5.56
CA LEU A 164 11.62 2.66 -5.49
C LEU A 164 11.13 3.13 -6.86
N LYS A 165 12.00 3.78 -7.64
CA LYS A 165 11.68 4.20 -9.01
C LYS A 165 11.34 2.99 -9.90
N SER A 166 12.16 1.94 -9.86
CA SER A 166 11.91 0.70 -10.63
C SER A 166 10.58 0.03 -10.24
N CYS A 167 10.24 0.05 -8.94
CA CYS A 167 8.96 -0.46 -8.45
C CYS A 167 7.77 0.34 -9.01
N LEU A 168 7.88 1.67 -9.02
CA LEU A 168 6.84 2.56 -9.57
C LEU A 168 6.67 2.39 -11.09
N GLU A 169 7.77 2.23 -11.83
CA GLU A 169 7.74 1.94 -13.26
C GLU A 169 7.09 0.58 -13.56
N SER A 170 7.32 -0.42 -12.71
CA SER A 170 6.68 -1.74 -12.84
C SER A 170 5.18 -1.67 -12.55
N LEU A 171 4.77 -0.88 -11.55
CA LEU A 171 3.36 -0.62 -11.27
C LEU A 171 2.69 0.13 -12.41
N GLU A 172 3.37 1.13 -12.98
CA GLU A 172 2.89 1.88 -14.15
C GLU A 172 2.62 0.96 -15.34
N ARG A 173 3.56 0.08 -15.70
CA ARG A 173 3.36 -0.92 -16.76
C ARG A 173 2.17 -1.83 -16.47
N LEU A 174 2.05 -2.29 -15.23
CA LEU A 174 0.96 -3.18 -14.82
C LEU A 174 -0.43 -2.52 -14.94
N ILE A 175 -0.52 -1.21 -14.69
CA ILE A 175 -1.73 -0.42 -14.92
C ILE A 175 -2.07 -0.36 -16.41
N GLN A 176 -1.08 -0.12 -17.27
CA GLN A 176 -1.27 -0.04 -18.72
C GLN A 176 -1.76 -1.37 -19.29
N ASP A 177 -1.13 -2.48 -18.91
CA ASP A 177 -1.51 -3.83 -19.34
C ASP A 177 -2.95 -4.17 -18.92
N SER A 178 -3.36 -3.72 -17.73
CA SER A 178 -4.71 -3.96 -17.20
C SER A 178 -5.81 -3.17 -17.90
N LYS A 179 -5.48 -2.13 -18.66
CA LYS A 179 -6.44 -1.37 -19.48
C LYS A 179 -6.63 -1.97 -20.87
N LEU A 180 -5.74 -2.88 -21.28
CA LEU A 180 -5.76 -3.55 -22.59
C LEU A 180 -6.43 -4.93 -22.55
N SER A 181 -6.67 -5.47 -21.35
CA SER A 181 -7.34 -6.76 -21.08
C SER A 181 -8.82 -6.58 -20.76
#